data_AF-A0AAP4DK70-F1
#
_entry.id   AF-A0AAP4DK70-F1
#
_cell.length_a   1.000
_cell.length_b   1.000
_cell.length_c   1.000
_cell.angle_alpha   90.00
_cell.angle_beta   90.00
_cell.angle_gamma   90.00
#
_symmetry.space_group_name_H-M   'P 1'
#
loop_
_entity.id
_entity.type
_entity.pdbx_description
1 polymer ?
#
loop_
_entity_poly.entity_id
_entity_poly.type
_entity_poly.pdbx_seq_one_letter_code
_entity_poly.pdbx_strand_id
1 'polypeptide(L)'
;RFDRKILVGRPDVKGREAILKVHAKNKPLAKDVDLKMIAKQTPGFVGADLENLLNEAALQAARRDKKEIDASDIDEAEARVIAGPAKRDRVISKHERETVAYHEAGHTIVGLVLNEARVVHKVTIVPRGRAGGYAIMLPKEDQMLMSKKNLKEQIAGLMGGRAAEEIIFGQQSSGASNDFQQATQLARAMVTEFGMSDKLGPVQYEGQANMQPGEFNGQHSYSGQTANIIDEEVKRIAN
;
A
#
# COMPACT_ATOMS: atom_id res chain seq x y z
N ARG A 1 1.61 -35.65 16.26
CA ARG A 1 2.45 -34.50 16.68
C ARG A 1 3.39 -34.17 15.52
N PHE A 2 3.68 -32.88 15.29
CA PHE A 2 4.67 -32.49 14.28
C PHE A 2 5.97 -32.14 14.98
N ASP A 3 7.03 -32.89 14.67
CA ASP A 3 8.34 -32.76 15.34
C ASP A 3 9.15 -31.57 14.82
N ARG A 4 8.80 -31.04 13.64
CA ARG A 4 9.38 -29.83 13.06
C ARG A 4 8.32 -28.97 12.39
N LYS A 5 8.46 -27.67 12.58
CA LYS A 5 7.73 -26.64 11.85
C LYS A 5 8.78 -25.77 11.17
N ILE A 6 8.76 -25.70 9.84
CA ILE A 6 9.64 -24.83 9.06
C ILE A 6 8.79 -23.67 8.57
N LEU A 7 9.07 -22.46 9.07
CA LEU A 7 8.38 -21.26 8.63
C LEU A 7 9.01 -20.76 7.34
N VAL A 8 8.21 -20.63 6.29
CA VAL A 8 8.62 -19.98 5.04
C VAL A 8 8.08 -18.55 5.07
N GLY A 9 8.96 -17.60 5.32
CA GLY A 9 8.63 -16.17 5.37
C GLY A 9 8.47 -15.54 3.98
N ARG A 10 8.11 -14.26 3.95
CA ARG A 10 8.09 -13.48 2.71
C ARG A 10 9.52 -13.30 2.17
N PRO A 11 9.72 -13.32 0.83
CA PRO A 11 11.04 -13.13 0.24
C PRO A 11 11.51 -11.68 0.40
N ASP A 12 12.82 -11.51 0.64
CA ASP A 12 13.52 -10.23 0.54
C ASP A 12 13.74 -9.86 -0.94
N VAL A 13 14.32 -8.68 -1.22
CA VAL A 13 14.61 -8.23 -2.60
C VAL A 13 15.37 -9.29 -3.41
N LYS A 14 16.37 -9.96 -2.82
CA LYS A 14 17.16 -11.00 -3.51
C LYS A 14 16.34 -12.25 -3.78
N GLY A 15 15.52 -12.66 -2.83
CA GLY A 15 14.57 -13.76 -2.97
C GLY A 15 13.55 -13.48 -4.06
N ARG A 16 12.99 -12.26 -4.12
CA ARG A 16 12.08 -11.84 -5.19
C ARG A 16 12.75 -11.87 -6.56
N GLU A 17 13.99 -11.37 -6.66
CA GLU A 17 14.78 -11.46 -7.90
C GLU A 17 15.01 -12.92 -8.34
N ALA A 18 15.35 -13.82 -7.40
CA ALA A 18 15.55 -15.24 -7.68
C ALA A 18 14.26 -15.93 -8.14
N ILE A 19 13.13 -15.61 -7.50
CA ILE A 19 11.80 -16.11 -7.89
C ILE A 19 11.45 -15.62 -9.30
N LEU A 20 11.61 -14.31 -9.57
CA LEU A 20 11.38 -13.73 -10.89
C LEU A 20 12.22 -14.44 -11.96
N LYS A 21 13.51 -14.72 -11.69
CA LYS A 21 14.37 -15.48 -12.60
C LYS A 21 13.85 -16.88 -12.91
N VAL A 22 13.25 -17.56 -11.93
CA VAL A 22 12.64 -18.89 -12.15
C VAL A 22 11.43 -18.78 -13.07
N HIS A 23 10.49 -17.87 -12.78
CA HIS A 23 9.26 -17.71 -13.55
C HIS A 23 9.48 -17.03 -14.93
N ALA A 24 10.60 -16.34 -15.12
CA ALA A 24 11.00 -15.73 -16.39
C ALA A 24 11.58 -16.72 -17.41
N LYS A 25 12.08 -17.90 -17.00
CA LYS A 25 12.82 -18.82 -17.90
C LYS A 25 12.07 -19.19 -19.19
N ASN A 26 10.75 -19.32 -19.12
CA ASN A 26 9.91 -19.73 -20.25
C ASN A 26 9.14 -18.56 -20.87
N LYS A 27 9.59 -17.32 -20.66
CA LYS A 27 8.94 -16.11 -21.16
C LYS A 27 9.93 -15.28 -21.98
N PRO A 28 9.55 -14.84 -23.19
CA PRO A 28 10.41 -14.00 -24.01
C PRO A 28 10.42 -12.58 -23.43
N LEU A 29 11.42 -12.25 -22.61
CA LEU A 29 11.64 -10.91 -22.08
C LEU A 29 12.53 -10.11 -23.04
N ALA A 30 12.17 -8.84 -23.27
CA ALA A 30 13.02 -7.91 -23.98
C ALA A 30 14.30 -7.61 -23.17
N LYS A 31 15.36 -7.19 -23.86
CA LYS A 31 16.71 -7.00 -23.27
C LYS A 31 16.77 -5.90 -22.21
N ASP A 32 15.83 -4.97 -22.22
CA ASP A 32 15.72 -3.83 -21.32
C ASP A 32 14.96 -4.15 -20.02
N VAL A 33 14.40 -5.37 -19.88
CA VAL A 33 13.70 -5.80 -18.67
C VAL A 33 14.70 -6.16 -17.57
N ASP A 34 14.77 -5.32 -16.54
CA ASP A 34 15.59 -5.56 -15.35
C ASP A 34 14.78 -6.19 -14.20
N LEU A 35 14.92 -7.52 -14.03
CA LEU A 35 14.27 -8.26 -12.94
C LEU A 35 14.68 -7.78 -11.54
N LYS A 36 15.88 -7.20 -11.40
CA LYS A 36 16.34 -6.64 -10.12
C LYS A 36 15.58 -5.35 -9.79
N MET A 37 15.26 -4.55 -10.80
CA MET A 37 14.43 -3.36 -10.64
C MET A 37 13.00 -3.73 -10.24
N ILE A 38 12.42 -4.72 -10.92
CA ILE A 38 11.08 -5.24 -10.62
C ILE A 38 11.01 -5.78 -9.19
N ALA A 39 12.04 -6.51 -8.73
CA ALA A 39 12.11 -7.01 -7.36
C ALA A 39 12.10 -5.89 -6.31
N LYS A 40 12.71 -4.74 -6.61
CA LYS A 40 12.66 -3.55 -5.75
C LYS A 40 11.30 -2.85 -5.78
N GLN A 41 10.60 -2.91 -6.92
CA GLN A 41 9.29 -2.30 -7.11
C GLN A 41 8.13 -3.11 -6.53
N THR A 42 8.39 -4.37 -6.16
CA THR A 42 7.38 -5.31 -5.65
C THR A 42 7.57 -5.68 -4.16
N PRO A 43 7.79 -4.71 -3.24
CA PRO A 43 7.98 -5.02 -1.83
C PRO A 43 6.74 -5.68 -1.25
N GLY A 44 6.96 -6.76 -0.49
CA GLY A 44 5.89 -7.54 0.14
C GLY A 44 5.24 -8.60 -0.75
N PHE A 45 5.56 -8.65 -2.05
CA PHE A 45 5.06 -9.69 -2.96
C PHE A 45 5.62 -11.06 -2.56
N VAL A 46 4.75 -12.08 -2.59
CA VAL A 46 5.16 -13.48 -2.41
C VAL A 46 5.40 -14.16 -3.75
N GLY A 47 5.87 -15.42 -3.72
CA GLY A 47 6.20 -16.15 -4.95
C GLY A 47 5.05 -16.23 -5.95
N ALA A 48 3.84 -16.48 -5.45
CA ALA A 48 2.62 -16.51 -6.28
C ALA A 48 2.30 -15.14 -6.91
N ASP A 49 2.54 -14.03 -6.19
CA ASP A 49 2.28 -12.69 -6.73
C ASP A 49 3.26 -12.35 -7.85
N LEU A 50 4.53 -12.72 -7.70
CA LEU A 50 5.57 -12.50 -8.71
C LEU A 50 5.35 -13.36 -9.96
N GLU A 51 4.91 -14.60 -9.77
CA GLU A 51 4.50 -15.45 -10.88
C GLU A 51 3.31 -14.83 -11.63
N ASN A 52 2.30 -14.39 -10.89
CA ASN A 52 1.10 -13.77 -11.46
C ASN A 52 1.46 -12.47 -12.22
N LEU A 53 2.36 -11.65 -11.68
CA LEU A 53 2.86 -10.44 -12.34
C LEU A 53 3.48 -10.76 -13.71
N LEU A 54 4.37 -11.75 -13.79
CA LEU A 54 4.99 -12.12 -15.08
C LEU A 54 3.99 -12.75 -16.05
N ASN A 55 2.98 -13.47 -15.56
CA ASN A 55 1.92 -14.01 -16.39
C ASN A 55 1.02 -12.90 -16.95
N GLU A 56 0.63 -11.92 -16.13
CA GLU A 56 -0.11 -10.74 -16.57
C GLU A 56 0.68 -9.92 -17.59
N ALA A 57 1.98 -9.76 -17.40
CA ALA A 57 2.84 -9.07 -18.37
C ALA A 57 2.88 -9.80 -19.72
N ALA A 58 2.98 -11.12 -19.71
CA ALA A 58 2.89 -11.94 -20.91
C ALA A 58 1.54 -11.78 -21.63
N LEU A 59 0.44 -11.74 -20.87
CA LEU A 59 -0.90 -11.51 -21.43
C LEU A 59 -1.04 -10.10 -22.02
N GLN A 60 -0.44 -9.07 -21.42
CA GLN A 60 -0.42 -7.71 -21.98
C GLN A 60 0.36 -7.64 -23.29
N ALA A 61 1.54 -8.26 -23.33
CA ALA A 61 2.36 -8.34 -24.54
C ALA A 61 1.59 -9.06 -25.67
N ALA A 62 0.98 -10.21 -25.37
CA ALA A 62 0.18 -10.98 -26.32
C ALA A 62 -1.03 -10.19 -26.84
N ARG A 63 -1.74 -9.44 -25.98
CA ARG A 63 -2.86 -8.57 -26.39
C ARG A 63 -2.45 -7.45 -27.35
N ARG A 64 -1.18 -7.08 -27.34
CA ARG A 64 -0.59 -6.05 -28.21
C ARG A 64 0.15 -6.67 -29.40
N ASP A 65 -0.03 -7.97 -29.64
CA ASP A 65 0.64 -8.75 -30.69
C ASP A 65 2.18 -8.62 -30.65
N LYS A 66 2.76 -8.42 -29.46
CA LYS A 66 4.21 -8.36 -29.26
C LYS A 66 4.80 -9.76 -29.19
N LYS A 67 6.04 -9.89 -29.68
CA LYS A 67 6.82 -11.15 -29.60
C LYS A 67 7.61 -11.29 -28.30
N GLU A 68 7.91 -10.18 -27.66
CA GLU A 68 8.67 -10.10 -26.41
C GLU A 68 7.91 -9.20 -25.43
N ILE A 69 8.07 -9.48 -24.14
CA ILE A 69 7.53 -8.71 -23.02
C ILE A 69 8.54 -7.61 -22.70
N ASP A 70 8.14 -6.35 -22.83
CA ASP A 70 8.97 -5.20 -22.50
C ASP A 70 8.64 -4.60 -21.12
N ALA A 71 9.40 -3.59 -20.71
CA ALA A 71 9.21 -2.91 -19.43
C ALA A 71 7.79 -2.31 -19.30
N SER A 72 7.17 -1.85 -20.40
CA SER A 72 5.83 -1.26 -20.36
C SER A 72 4.73 -2.28 -20.06
N ASP A 73 4.93 -3.54 -20.47
CA ASP A 73 3.99 -4.62 -20.20
C ASP A 73 4.09 -5.09 -18.75
N ILE A 74 5.31 -5.08 -18.19
CA ILE A 74 5.57 -5.31 -16.77
C ILE A 74 4.94 -4.20 -15.91
N ASP A 75 5.15 -2.93 -16.25
CA ASP A 75 4.60 -1.78 -15.52
C ASP A 75 3.06 -1.77 -15.48
N GLU A 76 2.41 -2.24 -16.56
CA GLU A 76 0.96 -2.39 -16.63
C GLU A 76 0.49 -3.59 -15.81
N ALA A 77 1.23 -4.70 -15.83
CA ALA A 77 0.95 -5.89 -15.04
C ALA A 77 1.08 -5.61 -13.54
N GLU A 78 2.14 -4.93 -13.10
CA GLU A 78 2.33 -4.52 -11.71
C GLU A 78 1.17 -3.65 -11.24
N ALA A 79 0.84 -2.60 -12.00
CA ALA A 79 -0.29 -1.73 -11.70
C ALA A 79 -1.62 -2.50 -11.62
N ARG A 80 -1.78 -3.54 -12.45
CA ARG A 80 -2.97 -4.40 -12.45
C ARG A 80 -3.03 -5.32 -11.24
N VAL A 81 -1.90 -5.89 -10.81
CA VAL A 81 -1.82 -6.73 -9.62
C VAL A 81 -2.11 -5.90 -8.36
N ILE A 82 -1.62 -4.66 -8.29
CA ILE A 82 -1.80 -3.77 -7.13
C ILE A 82 -3.20 -3.15 -7.09
N ALA A 83 -3.65 -2.53 -8.18
CA ALA A 83 -4.84 -1.68 -8.20
C ALA A 83 -6.01 -2.24 -9.07
N GLY A 84 -5.80 -3.37 -9.73
CA GLY A 84 -6.79 -3.98 -10.63
C GLY A 84 -6.75 -3.43 -12.07
N PRO A 85 -7.68 -3.86 -12.94
CA PRO A 85 -7.70 -3.46 -14.34
C PRO A 85 -8.05 -1.99 -14.52
N ALA A 86 -7.42 -1.35 -15.52
CA ALA A 86 -7.72 0.02 -15.93
C ALA A 86 -9.11 0.14 -16.57
N LYS A 87 -9.85 1.19 -16.20
CA LYS A 87 -11.17 1.52 -16.76
C LYS A 87 -11.06 2.70 -17.71
N ARG A 88 -10.44 2.50 -18.87
CA ARG A 88 -10.21 3.57 -19.86
C ARG A 88 -11.50 4.11 -20.48
N ASP A 89 -12.53 3.28 -20.59
CA ASP A 89 -13.81 3.64 -21.21
C ASP A 89 -14.79 4.35 -20.25
N ARG A 90 -14.40 4.54 -18.99
CA ARG A 90 -15.25 5.25 -18.03
C ARG A 90 -15.27 6.73 -18.39
N VAL A 91 -16.46 7.24 -18.74
CA VAL A 91 -16.68 8.67 -18.92
C VAL A 91 -16.59 9.34 -17.55
N ILE A 92 -15.60 10.23 -17.39
CA ILE A 92 -15.38 11.02 -16.17
C ILE A 92 -15.58 12.49 -16.54
N SER A 93 -16.36 13.20 -15.72
CA SER A 93 -16.56 14.64 -15.94
C SER A 93 -15.24 15.41 -15.78
N LYS A 94 -15.11 16.57 -16.43
CA LYS A 94 -13.90 17.41 -16.29
C LYS A 94 -13.64 17.76 -14.82
N HIS A 95 -14.69 18.10 -14.08
CA HIS A 95 -14.63 18.44 -12.66
C HIS A 95 -14.18 17.27 -11.78
N GLU A 96 -14.73 16.07 -12.00
CA GLU A 96 -14.31 14.85 -11.28
C GLU A 96 -12.85 14.50 -11.58
N ARG A 97 -12.44 14.60 -12.84
CA ARG A 97 -11.05 14.34 -13.25
C ARG A 97 -10.07 15.34 -12.62
N GLU A 98 -10.45 16.61 -12.55
CA GLU A 98 -9.67 17.67 -11.92
C GLU A 98 -9.59 17.44 -10.41
N THR A 99 -10.70 17.09 -9.76
CA THR A 99 -10.75 16.74 -8.34
C THR A 99 -9.79 15.59 -8.02
N VAL A 100 -9.84 14.50 -8.80
CA VAL A 100 -8.91 13.37 -8.66
C VAL A 100 -7.46 13.82 -8.89
N ALA A 101 -7.19 14.67 -9.88
CA ALA A 101 -5.82 15.13 -10.14
C ALA A 101 -5.21 15.87 -8.95
N TYR A 102 -5.94 16.80 -8.34
CA TYR A 102 -5.47 17.51 -7.15
C TYR A 102 -5.40 16.59 -5.92
N HIS A 103 -6.32 15.64 -5.78
CA HIS A 103 -6.27 14.64 -4.73
C HIS A 103 -4.98 13.81 -4.79
N GLU A 104 -4.68 13.23 -5.96
CA GLU A 104 -3.44 12.45 -6.15
C GLU A 104 -2.18 13.32 -6.04
N ALA A 105 -2.25 14.58 -6.45
CA ALA A 105 -1.17 15.55 -6.26
C ALA A 105 -0.92 15.81 -4.76
N GLY A 106 -1.97 15.88 -3.94
CA GLY A 106 -1.88 16.02 -2.48
C GLY A 106 -1.09 14.89 -1.85
N HIS A 107 -1.46 13.63 -2.12
CA HIS A 107 -0.68 12.47 -1.68
C HIS A 107 0.77 12.55 -2.15
N THR A 108 0.96 12.88 -3.42
CA THR A 108 2.28 12.91 -4.06
C THR A 108 3.19 13.95 -3.43
N ILE A 109 2.71 15.19 -3.25
CA ILE A 109 3.51 16.29 -2.71
C ILE A 109 3.90 15.99 -1.26
N VAL A 110 2.95 15.58 -0.42
CA VAL A 110 3.24 15.22 0.97
C VAL A 110 4.23 14.05 1.03
N GLY A 111 4.02 13.04 0.18
CA GLY A 111 4.90 11.88 0.05
C GLY A 111 6.28 12.17 -0.56
N LEU A 112 6.50 13.32 -1.19
CA LEU A 112 7.82 13.77 -1.64
C LEU A 112 8.52 14.61 -0.57
N VAL A 113 7.78 15.41 0.20
CA VAL A 113 8.33 16.36 1.17
C VAL A 113 8.67 15.69 2.50
N LEU A 114 7.77 14.86 3.05
CA LEU A 114 7.91 14.32 4.41
C LEU A 114 8.66 12.99 4.48
N ASN A 115 9.11 12.43 3.36
CA ASN A 115 9.26 10.98 3.29
C ASN A 115 10.69 10.47 3.44
N GLU A 116 11.04 10.11 4.67
CA GLU A 116 12.32 9.45 4.94
C GLU A 116 12.32 7.97 4.53
N ALA A 117 11.19 7.26 4.70
CA ALA A 117 11.12 5.81 4.54
C ALA A 117 10.55 5.32 3.20
N ARG A 118 9.81 6.14 2.47
CA ARG A 118 9.18 5.79 1.18
C ARG A 118 9.50 6.82 0.09
N VAL A 119 9.23 6.45 -1.16
CA VAL A 119 9.38 7.28 -2.35
C VAL A 119 8.14 7.16 -3.21
N VAL A 120 7.75 8.26 -3.85
CA VAL A 120 6.70 8.21 -4.87
C VAL A 120 7.24 7.49 -6.08
N HIS A 121 6.63 6.35 -6.41
CA HIS A 121 7.04 5.54 -7.55
C HIS A 121 6.20 5.87 -8.80
N LYS A 122 4.89 6.00 -8.62
CA LYS A 122 3.95 6.23 -9.73
C LYS A 122 2.74 6.99 -9.24
N VAL A 123 2.28 7.94 -10.04
CA VAL A 123 1.01 8.65 -9.82
C VAL A 123 0.20 8.62 -11.10
N THR A 124 -1.11 8.40 -11.00
CA THR A 124 -2.00 8.42 -12.15
C THR A 124 -3.42 8.80 -11.77
N ILE A 125 -4.09 9.47 -12.69
CA ILE A 125 -5.52 9.82 -12.61
C ILE A 125 -6.38 8.88 -13.46
N VAL A 126 -5.78 7.79 -13.97
CA VAL A 126 -6.51 6.78 -14.73
C VAL A 126 -7.20 5.84 -13.74
N PRO A 127 -8.54 5.72 -13.77
CA PRO A 127 -9.27 4.93 -12.81
C PRO A 127 -8.92 3.43 -12.94
N ARG A 128 -8.76 2.76 -11.81
CA ARG A 128 -8.55 1.30 -11.70
C ARG A 128 -9.45 0.71 -10.63
N GLY A 129 -10.10 -0.41 -10.93
CA GLY A 129 -10.99 -1.06 -9.96
C GLY A 129 -12.05 -0.11 -9.41
N ARG A 130 -11.96 0.20 -8.10
CA ARG A 130 -12.83 1.16 -7.40
C ARG A 130 -12.22 2.56 -7.23
N ALA A 131 -10.93 2.73 -7.54
CA ALA A 131 -10.21 3.98 -7.37
C ALA A 131 -10.35 4.91 -8.59
N GLY A 132 -10.48 6.22 -8.34
CA GLY A 132 -10.56 7.27 -9.37
C GLY A 132 -9.18 7.67 -9.93
N GLY A 133 -8.17 7.64 -9.07
CA GLY A 133 -6.74 7.74 -9.35
C GLY A 133 -5.99 6.93 -8.29
N TYR A 134 -4.67 6.91 -8.35
CA TYR A 134 -3.86 6.40 -7.24
C TYR A 134 -2.41 6.89 -7.33
N ALA A 135 -1.78 6.99 -6.15
CA ALA A 135 -0.35 7.17 -5.97
C ALA A 135 0.27 5.93 -5.31
N ILE A 136 1.23 5.29 -5.98
CA ILE A 136 2.02 4.20 -5.44
C ILE A 136 3.25 4.79 -4.74
N MET A 137 3.32 4.58 -3.42
CA MET A 137 4.49 4.90 -2.62
C MET A 137 5.19 3.62 -2.21
N LEU A 138 6.45 3.46 -2.62
CA LEU A 138 7.26 2.30 -2.29
C LEU A 138 8.23 2.63 -1.16
N PRO A 139 8.48 1.70 -0.22
CA PRO A 139 9.58 1.86 0.73
C PRO A 139 10.93 1.97 0.01
N LYS A 140 11.83 2.81 0.54
CA LYS A 140 13.21 2.96 0.01
C LYS A 140 14.02 1.68 0.20
N GLU A 141 13.76 0.99 1.31
CA GLU A 141 14.40 -0.25 1.70
C GLU A 141 13.35 -1.19 2.30
N ASP A 142 13.56 -2.51 2.20
CA ASP A 142 12.72 -3.50 2.89
C ASP A 142 12.94 -3.39 4.41
N GLN A 143 12.28 -2.41 5.05
CA GLN A 143 12.39 -2.14 6.48
C GLN A 143 11.39 -3.00 7.26
N MET A 144 11.90 -3.70 8.27
CA MET A 144 11.05 -4.46 9.20
C MET A 144 10.50 -3.60 10.34
N LEU A 145 11.15 -2.49 10.65
CA LEU A 145 10.82 -1.62 11.78
C LEU A 145 10.44 -0.23 11.26
N MET A 146 9.33 0.32 11.77
CA MET A 146 8.89 1.68 11.47
C MET A 146 8.96 2.53 12.74
N SER A 147 9.56 3.72 12.64
CA SER A 147 9.59 4.67 13.75
C SER A 147 8.25 5.39 13.92
N LYS A 148 8.00 5.95 15.12
CA LYS A 148 6.84 6.84 15.38
C LYS A 148 6.77 7.99 14.37
N LYS A 149 7.93 8.51 13.92
CA LYS A 149 8.02 9.56 12.90
C LYS A 149 7.53 9.04 11.54
N ASN A 150 8.03 7.90 11.07
CA ASN A 150 7.63 7.37 9.76
C ASN A 150 6.15 7.02 9.68
N LEU A 151 5.58 6.52 10.78
CA LEU A 151 4.13 6.23 10.84
C LEU A 151 3.31 7.53 10.77
N LYS A 152 3.73 8.60 11.47
CA LYS A 152 3.09 9.92 11.35
C LYS A 152 3.20 10.49 9.94
N GLU A 153 4.36 10.40 9.31
CA GLU A 153 4.57 10.85 7.93
C GLU A 153 3.69 10.06 6.94
N GLN A 154 3.51 8.76 7.18
CA GLN A 154 2.61 7.93 6.38
C GLN A 154 1.14 8.35 6.58
N ILE A 155 0.70 8.64 7.80
CA ILE A 155 -0.63 9.20 8.09
C ILE A 155 -0.81 10.53 7.36
N ALA A 156 0.16 11.43 7.45
CA ALA A 156 0.13 12.71 6.73
C ALA A 156 0.03 12.51 5.21
N GLY A 157 0.79 11.57 4.65
CA GLY A 157 0.71 11.19 3.24
C GLY A 157 -0.68 10.71 2.82
N LEU A 158 -1.35 9.89 3.65
CA LEU A 158 -2.73 9.46 3.44
C LEU A 158 -3.73 10.63 3.54
N MET A 159 -3.51 11.59 4.43
CA MET A 159 -4.41 12.75 4.57
C MET A 159 -4.18 13.82 3.48
N GLY A 160 -3.07 13.73 2.73
CA GLY A 160 -2.69 14.71 1.70
C GLY A 160 -3.76 14.91 0.60
N GLY A 161 -4.44 13.83 0.18
CA GLY A 161 -5.50 13.91 -0.82
C GLY A 161 -6.69 14.74 -0.36
N ARG A 162 -7.20 14.49 0.86
CA ARG A 162 -8.26 15.30 1.47
C ARG A 162 -7.82 16.77 1.63
N ALA A 163 -6.62 17.01 2.14
CA ALA A 163 -6.13 18.36 2.35
C ALA A 163 -6.07 19.16 1.04
N ALA A 164 -5.62 18.54 -0.05
CA ALA A 164 -5.60 19.19 -1.36
C ALA A 164 -7.01 19.54 -1.87
N GLU A 165 -7.99 18.65 -1.67
CA GLU A 165 -9.38 18.94 -2.04
C GLU A 165 -9.95 20.15 -1.29
N GLU A 166 -9.72 20.21 0.02
CA GLU A 166 -10.23 21.30 0.85
C GLU A 166 -9.57 22.64 0.50
N ILE A 167 -8.26 22.66 0.25
CA ILE A 167 -7.52 23.88 -0.11
C ILE A 167 -7.94 24.42 -1.48
N ILE A 168 -8.10 23.54 -2.47
CA ILE A 168 -8.30 23.96 -3.87
C ILE A 168 -9.78 24.17 -4.19
N PHE A 169 -10.66 23.31 -3.68
CA PHE A 169 -12.07 23.31 -4.03
C PHE A 169 -13.00 23.73 -2.88
N GLY A 170 -12.50 23.84 -1.64
CA GLY A 170 -13.32 24.16 -0.48
C GLY A 170 -14.44 23.13 -0.21
N GLN A 171 -14.28 21.90 -0.70
CA GLN A 171 -15.28 20.84 -0.59
C GLN A 171 -14.62 19.52 -0.16
N GLN A 172 -15.40 18.68 0.49
CA GLN A 172 -15.00 17.34 0.87
C GLN A 172 -15.63 16.32 -0.10
N SER A 173 -14.81 15.48 -0.73
CA SER A 173 -15.29 14.36 -1.53
C SER A 173 -15.47 13.06 -0.71
N SER A 174 -16.21 12.09 -1.23
CA SER A 174 -16.22 10.72 -0.69
C SER A 174 -15.00 9.88 -1.11
N GLY A 175 -14.15 10.40 -2.00
CA GLY A 175 -12.99 9.69 -2.56
C GLY A 175 -11.92 9.33 -1.53
N ALA A 176 -11.79 10.14 -0.47
CA ALA A 176 -10.80 9.96 0.60
C ALA A 176 -11.13 8.85 1.62
N SER A 177 -12.24 8.11 1.46
CA SER A 177 -12.71 7.17 2.51
C SER A 177 -11.69 6.08 2.83
N ASN A 178 -11.01 5.57 1.80
CA ASN A 178 -10.00 4.52 1.96
C ASN A 178 -8.75 5.07 2.67
N ASP A 179 -8.41 6.34 2.44
CA ASP A 179 -7.26 6.97 3.09
C ASP A 179 -7.53 7.20 4.57
N PHE A 180 -8.74 7.65 4.92
CA PHE A 180 -9.18 7.72 6.32
C PHE A 180 -9.18 6.37 7.01
N GLN A 181 -9.67 5.33 6.33
CA GLN A 181 -9.65 3.99 6.89
C GLN A 181 -8.22 3.54 7.22
N GLN A 182 -7.29 3.70 6.26
CA GLN A 182 -5.89 3.33 6.46
C GLN A 182 -5.20 4.19 7.54
N ALA A 183 -5.41 5.50 7.51
CA ALA A 183 -4.82 6.42 8.49
C ALA A 183 -5.33 6.15 9.91
N THR A 184 -6.63 5.88 10.05
CA THR A 184 -7.25 5.53 11.33
C THR A 184 -6.72 4.20 11.86
N GLN A 185 -6.60 3.19 10.99
CA GLN A 185 -6.02 1.90 11.36
C GLN A 185 -4.56 2.05 11.81
N LEU A 186 -3.77 2.86 11.10
CA LEU A 186 -2.38 3.10 11.44
C LEU A 186 -2.23 3.88 12.75
N ALA A 187 -3.03 4.93 12.95
CA ALA A 187 -3.09 5.68 14.19
C ALA A 187 -3.53 4.80 15.37
N ARG A 188 -4.51 3.92 15.17
CA ARG A 188 -4.93 2.95 16.18
C ARG A 188 -3.81 1.98 16.53
N ALA A 189 -3.16 1.37 15.53
CA ALA A 189 -2.03 0.47 15.76
C ALA A 189 -0.87 1.17 16.50
N MET A 190 -0.59 2.45 16.19
CA MET A 190 0.38 3.25 16.95
C MET A 190 0.03 3.32 18.44
N VAL A 191 -1.24 3.51 18.76
CA VAL A 191 -1.73 3.66 20.14
C VAL A 191 -1.85 2.32 20.85
N THR A 192 -2.42 1.31 20.19
CA THR A 192 -2.87 0.06 20.83
C THR A 192 -1.89 -1.10 20.66
N GLU A 193 -1.09 -1.13 19.60
CA GLU A 193 -0.19 -2.25 19.31
C GLU A 193 1.28 -1.88 19.55
N PHE A 194 1.67 -0.66 19.17
CA PHE A 194 3.08 -0.23 19.18
C PHE A 194 3.47 0.59 20.41
N GLY A 195 2.53 0.90 21.31
CA GLY A 195 2.81 1.63 22.54
C GLY A 195 3.35 3.05 22.30
N MET A 196 2.94 3.71 21.21
CA MET A 196 3.44 5.02 20.79
C MET A 196 2.60 6.20 21.32
N SER A 197 1.69 5.95 22.25
CA SER A 197 0.92 6.98 22.96
C SER A 197 1.63 7.40 24.24
N ASP A 198 1.84 8.70 24.42
CA ASP A 198 2.49 9.23 25.63
C ASP A 198 1.54 9.16 26.86
N LYS A 199 0.21 9.14 26.63
CA LYS A 199 -0.79 9.00 27.70
C LYS A 199 -0.96 7.57 28.19
N LEU A 200 -0.94 6.60 27.27
CA LEU A 200 -1.13 5.18 27.59
C LEU A 200 0.19 4.45 27.87
N GLY A 201 1.31 5.01 27.41
CA GLY A 201 2.63 4.44 27.58
C GLY A 201 2.88 3.23 26.67
N PRO A 202 4.02 2.53 26.88
CA PRO A 202 4.47 1.44 26.03
C PRO A 202 3.78 0.10 26.40
N VAL A 203 2.44 0.06 26.29
CA VAL A 203 1.62 -1.11 26.59
C VAL A 203 0.87 -1.56 25.33
N GLN A 204 0.77 -2.88 25.13
CA GLN A 204 -0.04 -3.47 24.08
C GLN A 204 -1.46 -3.74 24.58
N TYR A 205 -2.44 -3.04 23.99
CA TYR A 205 -3.87 -3.16 24.27
C TYR A 205 -4.61 -4.01 23.24
N GLU A 206 -4.13 -4.04 21.99
CA GLU A 206 -4.65 -4.84 20.89
C GLU A 206 -3.49 -5.62 20.23
N GLY A 207 -3.77 -6.79 19.64
CA GLY A 207 -2.74 -7.58 18.95
C GLY A 207 -3.11 -9.05 18.73
N GLN A 208 -2.43 -9.69 17.79
CA GLN A 208 -2.72 -11.07 17.35
C GLN A 208 -2.39 -12.16 18.37
N ALA A 209 -1.73 -11.83 19.49
CA ALA A 209 -1.31 -12.81 20.49
C ALA A 209 -2.47 -13.56 21.16
N ASN A 210 -3.69 -13.03 21.11
CA ASN A 210 -4.86 -13.61 21.79
C ASN A 210 -5.84 -14.38 20.88
N MET A 211 -5.54 -14.60 19.59
CA MET A 211 -6.41 -15.42 18.73
C MET A 211 -6.10 -16.91 18.87
N GLN A 212 -6.67 -17.57 19.87
CA GLN A 212 -6.81 -19.02 19.83
C GLN A 212 -7.80 -19.42 18.72
N PRO A 213 -7.53 -20.47 17.92
CA PRO A 213 -8.47 -20.93 16.90
C PRO A 213 -9.80 -21.35 17.56
N GLY A 214 -10.86 -20.55 17.34
CA GLY A 214 -12.21 -20.81 17.86
C GLY A 214 -12.74 -19.79 18.88
N GLU A 215 -11.91 -18.88 19.41
CA GLU A 215 -12.37 -17.80 20.29
C GLU A 215 -12.57 -16.50 19.50
N PHE A 216 -13.80 -16.24 19.07
CA PHE A 216 -14.26 -14.90 18.69
C PHE A 216 -14.61 -14.12 19.96
N ASN A 217 -13.62 -13.83 20.82
CA ASN A 217 -13.85 -12.89 21.90
C ASN A 217 -13.66 -11.47 21.38
N GLY A 218 -14.78 -10.85 20.97
CA GLY A 218 -14.88 -9.41 20.72
C GLY A 218 -14.78 -8.55 21.99
N GLN A 219 -14.23 -9.09 23.08
CA GLN A 219 -13.99 -8.35 24.31
C GLN A 219 -12.54 -7.87 24.34
N HIS A 220 -12.39 -6.57 24.19
CA HIS A 220 -11.14 -5.88 24.44
C HIS A 220 -10.70 -6.09 25.89
N SER A 221 -9.41 -6.37 26.11
CA SER A 221 -8.85 -6.63 27.45
C SER A 221 -8.59 -5.35 28.27
N TYR A 222 -9.31 -4.26 28.00
CA TYR A 222 -9.13 -2.97 28.64
C TYR A 222 -10.46 -2.31 29.03
N SER A 223 -10.39 -1.41 30.01
CA SER A 223 -11.56 -0.73 30.56
C SER A 223 -12.21 0.24 29.56
N GLY A 224 -13.48 0.61 29.79
CA GLY A 224 -14.15 1.65 28.99
C GLY A 224 -13.45 3.01 29.07
N GLN A 225 -12.83 3.35 30.20
CA GLN A 225 -12.03 4.57 30.33
C GLN A 225 -10.79 4.51 29.41
N THR A 226 -10.11 3.36 29.35
CA THR A 226 -8.98 3.15 28.44
C THR A 226 -9.43 3.24 26.98
N ALA A 227 -10.58 2.66 26.63
CA ALA A 227 -11.16 2.76 25.30
C ALA A 227 -11.36 4.22 24.86
N ASN A 228 -11.92 5.05 25.75
CA ASN A 228 -12.11 6.47 25.48
C ASN A 228 -10.77 7.20 25.24
N ILE A 229 -9.74 6.89 26.05
CA ILE A 229 -8.40 7.49 25.87
C ILE A 229 -7.78 7.04 24.53
N ILE A 230 -7.98 5.79 24.11
CA ILE A 230 -7.53 5.29 22.81
C ILE A 230 -8.18 6.11 21.70
N ASP A 231 -9.50 6.28 21.72
CA ASP A 231 -10.22 7.03 20.68
C ASP A 231 -9.80 8.51 20.63
N GLU A 232 -9.57 9.14 21.78
CA GLU A 232 -9.01 10.49 21.87
C GLU A 232 -7.60 10.58 21.25
N GLU A 233 -6.72 9.63 21.55
CA GLU A 233 -5.36 9.64 21.03
C GLU A 233 -5.32 9.34 19.53
N VAL A 234 -6.17 8.44 19.03
CA VAL A 234 -6.32 8.18 17.59
C VAL A 234 -6.79 9.44 16.88
N LYS A 235 -7.81 10.11 17.41
CA LYS A 235 -8.30 11.39 16.87
C LYS A 235 -7.23 12.48 16.92
N ARG A 236 -6.41 12.54 17.98
CA ARG A 236 -5.31 13.49 18.11
C ARG A 236 -4.17 13.24 17.12
N ILE A 237 -3.91 11.99 16.77
CA ILE A 237 -2.87 11.64 15.79
C ILE A 237 -3.33 11.93 14.36
N ALA A 238 -4.63 11.76 14.09
CA ALA A 238 -5.21 11.96 12.76
C ALA A 238 -5.48 13.44 12.41
N ASN A 239 -5.62 14.32 13.41
CA ASN A 239 -5.77 15.78 13.25
C ASN A 239 -4.43 16.51 13.37
#